data_AF-A0A6L4Z1X3-F1
#
_entry.id   AF-A0A6L4Z1X3-F1
#
_cell.length_a   1.000
_cell.length_b   1.000
_cell.length_c   1.000
_cell.angle_alpha   90.00
_cell.angle_beta   90.00
_cell.angle_gamma   90.00
#
_symmetry.space_group_name_H-M   'P 1'
#
loop_
_entity.id
_entity.type
_entity.pdbx_description
1 polymer ?
#
loop_
_entity_poly.entity_id
_entity_poly.type
_entity_poly.pdbx_seq_one_letter_code
_entity_poly.pdbx_strand_id
1 'polypeptide(L)'
;GRQQEVTGVVVNKKLNISKKTLKKFRATLYQIEKDGPEGKHWGHTPDVIAAIQGFANFVYMVSPEKGRVLKAKVRAIIQKYNWKPTWKRKLPSPSAVAQPTTTTAPKLTEPTQTEVKENKTNKKWWKLF
;
A
#
# COMPACT_ATOMS: atom_id res chain seq x y z
N GLY A 1 -27.46 10.11 -10.62
CA GLY A 1 -26.27 10.68 -9.95
C GLY A 1 -25.01 10.07 -10.53
N ARG A 2 -24.09 10.91 -11.03
CA ARG A 2 -22.91 10.50 -11.82
C ARG A 2 -21.70 10.28 -10.89
N GLN A 3 -21.10 9.09 -10.89
CA GLN A 3 -19.94 8.75 -10.04
C GLN A 3 -18.68 9.38 -10.62
N GLN A 4 -17.85 10.01 -9.79
CA GLN A 4 -16.51 10.48 -10.17
C GLN A 4 -15.49 9.43 -9.75
N GLU A 5 -14.78 8.89 -10.74
CA GLU A 5 -13.65 7.98 -10.58
C GLU A 5 -12.36 8.77 -10.79
N VAL A 6 -11.48 8.77 -9.79
CA VAL A 6 -10.10 9.25 -9.94
C VAL A 6 -9.22 8.09 -9.49
N THR A 7 -8.31 7.64 -10.35
CA THR A 7 -7.39 6.50 -10.12
C THR A 7 -8.04 5.16 -9.70
N GLY A 8 -9.28 4.90 -10.14
CA GLY A 8 -10.01 3.66 -9.81
C GLY A 8 -10.68 3.67 -8.43
N VAL A 9 -10.71 4.82 -7.78
CA VAL A 9 -11.43 5.06 -6.52
C VAL A 9 -12.62 5.98 -6.77
N VAL A 10 -13.79 5.64 -6.22
CA VAL A 10 -15.00 6.45 -6.31
C VAL A 10 -14.98 7.49 -5.20
N VAL A 11 -15.07 8.77 -5.55
CA VAL A 11 -14.78 9.89 -4.63
C VAL A 11 -16.04 10.58 -4.08
N ASN A 12 -17.21 10.39 -4.70
CA ASN A 12 -18.38 11.27 -4.53
C ASN A 12 -18.93 11.51 -3.10
N LYS A 13 -18.66 10.64 -2.12
CA LYS A 13 -19.13 10.82 -0.73
C LYS A 13 -18.15 10.26 0.32
N LYS A 14 -17.56 9.10 0.03
CA LYS A 14 -16.52 8.43 0.84
C LYS A 14 -15.59 7.68 -0.12
N LEU A 15 -14.30 7.65 0.20
CA LEU A 15 -13.30 6.88 -0.55
C LEU A 15 -13.74 5.40 -0.59
N ASN A 16 -14.19 4.90 -1.73
CA ASN A 16 -14.71 3.54 -1.84
C ASN A 16 -14.31 2.91 -3.18
N ILE A 17 -14.11 1.60 -3.13
CA ILE A 17 -13.73 0.81 -4.31
C ILE A 17 -15.00 0.32 -5.00
N SER A 18 -14.97 0.24 -6.32
CA SER A 18 -16.12 -0.27 -7.09
C SER A 18 -16.49 -1.69 -6.63
N LYS A 19 -17.80 -1.93 -6.44
CA LYS A 19 -18.31 -3.27 -6.08
C LYS A 19 -17.95 -4.32 -7.13
N LYS A 20 -17.90 -3.92 -8.41
CA LYS A 20 -17.52 -4.78 -9.54
C LYS A 20 -16.07 -5.28 -9.38
N THR A 21 -15.14 -4.39 -9.03
CA THR A 21 -13.73 -4.74 -8.80
C THR A 21 -13.58 -5.68 -7.61
N LEU A 22 -14.27 -5.41 -6.49
CA LEU A 22 -14.23 -6.32 -5.32
C LEU A 22 -14.82 -7.70 -5.63
N LYS A 23 -15.88 -7.77 -6.44
CA LYS A 23 -16.47 -9.06 -6.87
C LYS A 23 -15.48 -9.86 -7.72
N LYS A 24 -14.84 -9.22 -8.70
CA LYS A 24 -13.79 -9.86 -9.53
C LYS A 24 -12.64 -10.35 -8.66
N PHE A 25 -12.17 -9.53 -7.73
CA PHE A 25 -11.09 -9.90 -6.82
C PHE A 25 -11.42 -11.12 -5.98
N ARG A 26 -12.62 -11.18 -5.39
CA ARG A 26 -13.07 -12.35 -4.61
C ARG A 26 -13.16 -13.61 -5.46
N ALA A 27 -13.59 -13.50 -6.72
CA ALA A 27 -13.62 -14.63 -7.64
C ALA A 27 -12.20 -15.12 -7.96
N THR A 28 -11.25 -14.22 -8.20
CA THR A 28 -9.85 -14.57 -8.42
C THR A 28 -9.24 -15.27 -7.20
N LEU A 29 -9.50 -14.78 -5.98
CA LEU A 29 -9.06 -15.44 -4.75
C LEU A 29 -9.58 -16.88 -4.65
N TYR A 30 -10.87 -17.09 -4.93
CA TYR A 30 -11.48 -18.42 -4.90
C TYR A 30 -10.90 -19.36 -5.95
N GLN A 31 -10.67 -18.86 -7.17
CA GLN A 31 -10.03 -19.64 -8.24
C GLN A 31 -8.61 -20.06 -7.86
N ILE A 32 -7.83 -19.17 -7.23
CA ILE A 32 -6.46 -19.49 -6.81
C ILE A 32 -6.45 -20.45 -5.62
N GLU A 33 -7.40 -20.33 -4.70
CA GLU A 33 -7.56 -21.30 -3.61
C GLU A 33 -7.88 -22.72 -4.12
N LYS A 34 -8.67 -22.82 -5.19
CA LYS A 34 -9.14 -24.09 -5.76
C LYS A 34 -8.17 -24.70 -6.78
N ASP A 35 -7.83 -23.94 -7.82
CA ASP A 35 -7.11 -24.44 -9.00
C ASP A 35 -5.59 -24.18 -8.91
N GLY A 36 -5.17 -23.30 -7.99
CA GLY A 36 -3.78 -22.85 -7.89
C GLY A 36 -3.51 -21.51 -8.58
N PRO A 37 -2.33 -20.91 -8.35
CA PRO A 37 -1.94 -19.62 -8.92
C PRO A 37 -1.50 -19.70 -10.39
N GLU A 38 -1.24 -20.90 -10.93
CA GLU A 38 -0.72 -21.07 -12.29
C GLU A 38 -1.75 -20.65 -13.36
N GLY A 39 -1.29 -19.89 -14.37
CA GLY A 39 -2.12 -19.41 -15.48
C GLY A 39 -3.16 -18.35 -15.09
N LYS A 40 -3.23 -17.93 -13.82
CA LYS A 40 -4.12 -16.85 -13.37
C LYS A 40 -3.38 -15.53 -13.37
N HIS A 41 -4.11 -14.46 -13.68
CA HIS A 41 -3.55 -13.10 -13.68
C HIS A 41 -4.44 -12.16 -12.86
N TRP A 42 -3.81 -11.18 -12.22
CA TRP A 42 -4.48 -10.08 -11.57
C TRP A 42 -3.72 -8.79 -11.87
N GLY A 43 -4.37 -7.82 -12.50
CA GLY A 43 -3.68 -6.65 -13.03
C GLY A 43 -2.73 -7.01 -14.17
N HIS A 44 -1.60 -6.33 -14.23
CA HIS A 44 -0.64 -6.40 -15.35
C HIS A 44 0.67 -7.12 -14.98
N THR A 45 0.77 -7.66 -13.76
CA THR A 45 2.01 -8.28 -13.27
C THR A 45 2.01 -9.79 -13.53
N PRO A 46 3.18 -10.38 -13.85
CA PRO A 46 3.31 -11.82 -14.08
C PRO A 46 3.15 -12.63 -12.78
N ASP A 47 3.52 -12.06 -11.63
CA ASP A 47 3.34 -12.70 -10.33
C ASP A 47 1.96 -12.36 -9.75
N VAL A 48 1.03 -13.32 -9.86
CA VAL A 48 -0.35 -13.15 -9.40
C VAL A 48 -0.46 -13.06 -7.88
N ILE A 49 0.38 -13.79 -7.13
CA ILE A 49 0.33 -13.78 -5.66
C ILE A 49 0.78 -12.40 -5.16
N ALA A 50 1.86 -11.85 -5.73
CA ALA A 50 2.32 -10.50 -5.44
C ALA A 50 1.25 -9.45 -5.79
N ALA A 51 0.61 -9.58 -6.95
CA ALA A 51 -0.42 -8.66 -7.42
C ALA A 51 -1.60 -8.59 -6.45
N ILE A 52 -2.07 -9.75 -6.00
CA ILE A 52 -3.20 -9.90 -5.10
C ILE A 52 -2.86 -9.37 -3.71
N GLN A 53 -1.63 -9.61 -3.24
CA GLN A 53 -1.12 -9.04 -2.00
C GLN A 53 -1.08 -7.51 -2.04
N GLY A 54 -0.55 -6.94 -3.13
CA GLY A 54 -0.53 -5.50 -3.36
C GLY A 54 -1.93 -4.89 -3.37
N PHE A 55 -2.85 -5.50 -4.12
CA PHE A 55 -4.23 -5.04 -4.18
C PHE A 55 -4.94 -5.13 -2.83
N ALA A 56 -4.75 -6.21 -2.05
CA ALA A 56 -5.32 -6.32 -0.71
C ALA A 56 -4.80 -5.24 0.25
N ASN A 57 -3.53 -4.85 0.15
CA ASN A 57 -2.98 -3.73 0.91
C ASN A 57 -3.60 -2.40 0.50
N PHE A 58 -3.76 -2.16 -0.80
CA PHE A 58 -4.48 -0.99 -1.30
C PHE A 58 -5.92 -0.93 -0.77
N VAL A 59 -6.66 -2.04 -0.81
CA VAL A 59 -8.02 -2.09 -0.24
C VAL A 59 -8.03 -1.79 1.25
N TYR A 60 -7.03 -2.26 2.00
CA TYR A 60 -6.90 -1.94 3.43
C TYR A 60 -6.68 -0.45 3.69
N MET A 61 -5.91 0.24 2.85
CA MET A 61 -5.71 1.69 2.96
C MET A 61 -6.98 2.47 2.66
N VAL A 62 -7.79 2.01 1.70
CA VAL A 62 -9.04 2.68 1.31
C VAL A 62 -10.19 2.35 2.25
N SER A 63 -10.31 1.08 2.67
CA SER A 63 -11.38 0.55 3.51
C SER A 63 -10.83 -0.53 4.44
N PRO A 64 -10.43 -0.15 5.67
CA PRO A 64 -9.76 -1.06 6.60
C PRO A 64 -10.53 -2.33 6.91
N GLU A 65 -11.85 -2.23 7.14
CA GLU A 65 -12.68 -3.40 7.47
C GLU A 65 -12.71 -4.45 6.36
N LYS A 66 -12.96 -4.01 5.11
CA LYS A 66 -12.97 -4.90 3.95
C LYS A 66 -11.58 -5.44 3.65
N GLY A 67 -10.56 -4.58 3.74
CA GLY A 67 -9.18 -4.94 3.50
C GLY A 67 -8.66 -5.97 4.50
N ARG A 68 -9.06 -5.91 5.77
CA ARG A 68 -8.64 -6.88 6.79
C ARG A 68 -9.06 -8.31 6.43
N VAL A 69 -10.31 -8.49 6.02
CA VAL A 69 -10.84 -9.81 5.60
C VAL A 69 -10.11 -10.32 4.36
N LEU A 70 -9.86 -9.45 3.38
CA LEU A 70 -9.14 -9.83 2.16
C LEU A 70 -7.68 -10.18 2.44
N LYS A 71 -6.98 -9.38 3.25
CA LYS A 71 -5.59 -9.65 3.66
C LYS A 71 -5.47 -10.99 4.38
N ALA A 72 -6.43 -11.35 5.22
CA ALA A 72 -6.42 -12.65 5.89
C ALA A 72 -6.48 -13.82 4.87
N LYS A 73 -7.37 -13.74 3.89
CA LYS A 73 -7.46 -14.75 2.82
C LYS A 73 -6.18 -14.83 2.00
N VAL A 74 -5.63 -13.69 1.60
CA VAL A 74 -4.37 -13.66 0.84
C VAL A 74 -3.22 -14.27 1.63
N ARG A 75 -3.14 -14.03 2.94
CA ARG A 75 -2.13 -14.67 3.80
C ARG A 75 -2.29 -16.19 3.81
N ALA A 76 -3.52 -16.70 3.92
CA ALA A 76 -3.79 -18.13 3.88
C ALA A 76 -3.34 -18.75 2.53
N ILE A 77 -3.61 -18.07 1.42
CA ILE A 77 -3.14 -18.48 0.08
C ILE A 77 -1.61 -18.50 0.01
N ILE A 78 -0.93 -17.44 0.47
CA ILE A 78 0.53 -17.36 0.49
C ILE A 78 1.14 -18.52 1.29
N GLN A 79 0.55 -18.85 2.44
CA GLN A 79 0.98 -19.97 3.27
C GLN A 79 0.75 -21.32 2.58
N LYS A 80 -0.43 -21.53 1.98
CA LYS A 80 -0.79 -22.76 1.28
C LYS A 80 0.17 -23.09 0.13
N TYR A 81 0.57 -22.08 -0.64
CA TYR A 81 1.47 -22.26 -1.79
C TYR A 81 2.94 -21.96 -1.48
N ASN A 82 3.28 -21.70 -0.20
CA ASN A 82 4.62 -21.34 0.26
C ASN A 82 5.33 -20.31 -0.65
N TRP A 83 4.58 -19.31 -1.11
CA TRP A 83 5.06 -18.36 -2.12
C TRP A 83 6.20 -17.49 -1.57
N LYS A 84 7.24 -17.30 -2.39
CA LYS A 84 8.37 -16.42 -2.09
C LYS A 84 8.46 -15.31 -3.13
N PRO A 85 8.60 -14.04 -2.71
CA PRO A 85 8.79 -12.95 -3.63
C PRO A 85 10.06 -13.15 -4.47
N THR A 86 9.94 -13.05 -5.78
CA THR A 86 11.04 -13.26 -6.74
C THR A 86 11.92 -12.03 -6.93
N TRP A 87 11.51 -10.87 -6.44
CA TRP A 87 12.30 -9.65 -6.55
C TRP A 87 13.54 -9.73 -5.66
N LYS A 88 14.71 -9.91 -6.30
CA LYS A 88 16.02 -9.82 -5.67
C LYS A 88 16.19 -8.39 -5.17
N ARG A 89 15.90 -8.17 -3.89
CA ARG A 89 16.21 -6.92 -3.19
C ARG A 89 17.73 -6.77 -3.22
N LYS A 90 18.27 -5.86 -4.03
CA LYS A 90 19.64 -5.33 -3.80
C LYS A 90 19.56 -4.48 -2.54
N LEU A 91 19.46 -5.11 -1.38
CA LEU A 91 19.64 -4.43 -0.11
C LEU A 91 21.13 -4.11 -0.01
N PRO A 92 21.54 -2.87 0.26
CA PRO A 92 22.85 -2.67 0.87
C PRO A 92 22.88 -3.51 2.15
N SER A 93 23.94 -4.31 2.31
CA SER A 93 24.09 -5.19 3.46
C SER A 93 23.97 -4.36 4.76
N PRO A 94 23.21 -4.83 5.77
CA PRO A 94 23.09 -4.16 7.08
C PRO A 94 24.43 -3.85 7.76
N SER A 95 25.52 -4.50 7.35
CA SER A 95 26.87 -4.23 7.84
C SER A 95 27.41 -2.82 7.50
N ALA A 96 26.74 -2.03 6.65
CA ALA A 96 27.10 -0.64 6.38
C ALA A 96 26.32 0.40 7.22
N VAL A 97 25.38 -0.02 8.08
CA VAL A 97 24.43 0.90 8.75
C VAL A 97 24.51 0.85 10.29
N ALA A 98 25.60 0.34 10.87
CA ALA A 98 25.78 0.31 12.32
C ALA A 98 27.13 0.91 12.74
N GLN A 99 27.16 2.22 13.06
CA GLN A 99 27.47 2.70 14.41
C GLN A 99 27.29 4.24 14.56
N PRO A 100 27.01 4.73 15.79
CA PRO A 100 26.23 5.94 16.09
C PRO A 100 27.08 7.16 16.44
N THR A 101 26.53 8.38 16.33
CA THR A 101 27.05 9.57 17.04
C THR A 101 26.01 10.06 18.05
N THR A 102 26.28 9.81 19.33
CA THR A 102 25.57 10.35 20.50
C THR A 102 26.29 11.60 21.03
N THR A 103 25.55 12.69 21.31
CA THR A 103 25.80 13.82 22.26
C THR A 103 24.64 14.79 22.00
N THR A 104 23.64 15.08 22.84
CA THR A 104 23.49 15.08 24.30
C THR A 104 21.99 15.07 24.64
N ALA A 105 21.58 14.28 25.64
CA ALA A 105 20.27 14.40 26.28
C ALA A 105 20.26 15.62 27.22
N PRO A 106 19.14 16.34 27.34
CA PRO A 106 18.46 16.26 28.62
C PRO A 106 16.95 16.09 28.49
N LYS A 107 16.45 15.31 29.44
CA LYS A 107 15.07 15.05 29.81
C LYS A 107 14.50 16.27 30.54
N LEU A 108 13.23 16.61 30.23
CA LEU A 108 12.14 17.06 31.13
C LEU A 108 11.36 18.28 30.59
N THR A 109 10.03 18.23 30.80
CA THR A 109 9.03 19.32 30.87
C THR A 109 8.34 19.80 29.57
N GLU A 110 7.05 19.47 29.42
CA GLU A 110 6.03 20.34 28.79
C GLU A 110 5.98 21.68 29.56
N PRO A 111 5.76 22.88 28.96
CA PRO A 111 4.53 23.19 28.22
C PRO A 111 4.65 24.23 27.05
N THR A 112 3.60 24.29 26.23
CA THR A 112 2.88 25.52 25.81
C THR A 112 3.60 26.66 25.05
N GLN A 113 3.02 26.93 23.86
CA GLN A 113 2.71 28.23 23.23
C GLN A 113 3.63 28.87 22.17
N THR A 114 2.97 29.19 21.03
CA THR A 114 3.08 30.36 20.11
C THR A 114 4.46 30.66 19.49
N GLU A 115 4.61 30.94 18.18
CA GLU A 115 4.00 32.06 17.48
C GLU A 115 4.33 32.01 15.96
N VAL A 116 3.41 32.54 15.18
CA VAL A 116 3.38 32.81 13.73
C VAL A 116 4.61 33.58 13.26
N LYS A 117 5.17 33.30 12.06
CA LYS A 117 5.50 34.31 11.01
C LYS A 117 5.47 33.73 9.59
N GLU A 118 4.53 34.29 8.84
CA GLU A 118 4.38 34.33 7.39
C GLU A 118 5.64 34.80 6.66
N ASN A 119 5.99 34.20 5.52
CA ASN A 119 6.41 35.02 4.38
C ASN A 119 6.15 34.37 3.02
N LYS A 120 5.54 35.19 2.19
CA LYS A 120 4.99 34.97 0.86
C LYS A 120 6.09 35.04 -0.19
N THR A 121 5.81 34.47 -1.37
CA THR A 121 6.50 34.66 -2.66
C THR A 121 7.93 34.09 -2.77
N ASN A 122 8.26 33.21 -3.71
CA ASN A 122 8.09 33.41 -5.14
C ASN A 122 7.95 32.09 -5.91
N LYS A 123 7.01 32.09 -6.86
CA LYS A 123 6.83 31.09 -7.91
C LYS A 123 8.11 30.97 -8.73
N LYS A 124 8.60 29.74 -8.94
CA LYS A 124 9.23 29.28 -10.19
C LYS A 124 9.37 27.75 -10.20
N TRP A 125 8.21 27.11 -10.20
CA TRP A 125 8.03 25.78 -10.79
C TRP A 125 8.30 25.91 -12.31
N TRP A 126 8.93 24.92 -12.95
CA TRP A 126 9.02 24.68 -14.40
C TRP A 126 10.21 25.27 -15.20
N LYS A 127 11.46 25.22 -14.71
CA LYS A 127 12.61 25.22 -15.65
C LYS A 127 13.61 24.12 -15.33
N LEU A 128 13.71 23.20 -16.28
CA LEU A 128 14.68 22.12 -16.43
C LEU A 128 14.57 21.02 -15.37
N PHE A 129 13.87 19.94 -15.68
CA PHE A 129 14.39 18.56 -15.71
C PHE A 129 13.27 17.60 -16.14
#